data_AF-A0A1X7UCS2-F1
#
_entry.id   AF-A0A1X7UCS2-F1
#
_cell.length_a   1.000
_cell.length_b   1.000
_cell.length_c   1.000
_cell.angle_alpha   90.00
_cell.angle_beta   90.00
_cell.angle_gamma   90.00
#
_symmetry.space_group_name_H-M   'P 1'
#
loop_
_entity.id
_entity.type
_entity.pdbx_description
1 polymer ?
#
loop_
_entity_poly.entity_id
_entity_poly.type
_entity_poly.pdbx_seq_one_letter_code
_entity_poly.pdbx_strand_id
1 'polypeptide(L)'
;MRLEEIFGTDEWFGSKNILFVGDLLQLPPVNGRPVFKKISNKLLKTRHGAANAVNIWKKTLEYEELTINERQKGDETFFKMLDSVRHGCLTDETIDMLKSRVFKVSI
;
A
#
# COMPACT_ATOMS: atom_id res chain seq x y z
N MET A 1 -6.45 3.06 -21.52
CA MET A 1 -5.35 3.33 -20.55
C MET A 1 -4.07 3.61 -21.31
N ARG A 2 -3.07 4.26 -20.70
CA ARG A 2 -1.84 4.64 -21.44
C ARG A 2 -1.10 3.45 -22.08
N LEU A 3 -1.10 2.28 -21.44
CA LEU A 3 -0.46 1.07 -21.99
C LEU A 3 -1.24 0.49 -23.18
N GLU A 4 -2.57 0.46 -23.11
CA GLU A 4 -3.45 0.07 -24.23
C GLU A 4 -3.18 0.93 -25.47
N GLU A 5 -3.11 2.26 -25.30
CA GLU A 5 -2.78 3.21 -26.38
C GLU A 5 -1.40 2.97 -26.99
N ILE A 6 -0.39 2.72 -26.14
CA ILE A 6 1.00 2.52 -26.59
C ILE A 6 1.14 1.21 -27.38
N PHE A 7 0.44 0.15 -26.97
CA PHE A 7 0.55 -1.17 -27.56
C PHE A 7 -0.53 -1.47 -28.60
N GLY A 8 -1.49 -0.57 -28.83
CA GLY A 8 -2.54 -0.73 -29.84
C GLY A 8 -3.49 -1.89 -29.57
N THR A 9 -3.86 -2.09 -28.30
CA THR A 9 -4.75 -3.17 -27.87
C THR A 9 -5.73 -2.68 -26.81
N ASP A 10 -6.93 -3.25 -26.78
CA ASP A 10 -7.97 -2.95 -25.77
C ASP A 10 -7.86 -3.85 -24.52
N GLU A 11 -6.86 -4.75 -24.48
CA GLU A 11 -6.60 -5.63 -23.35
C GLU A 11 -5.94 -4.88 -22.19
N TRP A 12 -6.34 -5.23 -20.96
CA TRP A 12 -5.81 -4.61 -19.75
C TRP A 12 -4.28 -4.63 -19.72
N PHE A 13 -3.69 -3.49 -19.33
CA PHE A 13 -2.24 -3.30 -19.27
C PHE A 13 -1.50 -3.53 -20.59
N GLY A 14 -2.17 -3.49 -21.73
CA GLY A 14 -1.52 -3.69 -23.03
C GLY A 14 -1.08 -5.14 -23.28
N SER A 15 -1.83 -6.12 -22.76
CA SER A 15 -1.52 -7.56 -22.78
C SER A 15 -0.14 -7.89 -22.18
N LYS A 16 0.30 -7.14 -21.16
CA LYS A 16 1.57 -7.38 -20.46
C LYS A 16 1.33 -8.12 -19.15
N ASN A 17 2.25 -9.03 -18.82
CA ASN A 17 2.31 -9.62 -17.48
C ASN A 17 2.90 -8.57 -16.53
N ILE A 18 2.12 -8.15 -15.53
CA ILE A 18 2.52 -7.13 -14.57
C ILE A 18 2.59 -7.76 -13.18
N LEU A 19 3.74 -7.60 -12.51
CA LEU A 19 3.90 -7.92 -11.10
C LEU A 19 3.92 -6.62 -10.29
N PHE A 20 3.04 -6.52 -9.30
CA PHE A 20 3.01 -5.41 -8.35
C PHE A 20 3.60 -5.87 -7.02
N VAL A 21 4.48 -5.06 -6.45
CA VAL A 21 5.10 -5.33 -5.14
C VAL A 21 5.03 -4.06 -4.31
N GLY A 22 4.65 -4.20 -3.05
CA GLY A 22 4.58 -3.08 -2.11
C GLY A 22 3.82 -3.44 -0.84
N ASP A 23 3.76 -2.48 0.08
CA ASP A 23 3.00 -2.59 1.32
C ASP A 23 2.10 -1.36 1.46
N LEU A 24 0.79 -1.59 1.45
CA LEU A 24 -0.21 -0.52 1.46
C LEU A 24 -0.31 0.18 2.83
N LEU A 25 0.26 -0.42 3.88
CA LEU A 25 0.29 0.13 5.24
C LEU A 25 1.54 0.97 5.52
N GLN A 26 2.45 1.11 4.55
CA GLN A 26 3.60 2.01 4.64
C GLN A 26 3.21 3.44 4.22
N LEU A 27 3.96 4.04 3.29
CA LEU A 27 3.75 5.42 2.87
C LEU A 27 2.66 5.52 1.79
N PRO A 28 1.65 6.39 1.97
CA PRO A 28 0.68 6.66 0.93
C PRO A 28 1.30 7.52 -0.19
N PRO A 29 0.68 7.58 -1.38
CA PRO A 29 1.10 8.49 -2.44
C PRO A 29 1.08 9.95 -1.98
N VAL A 30 2.15 10.71 -2.27
CA VAL A 30 2.24 12.13 -1.95
C VAL A 30 1.17 12.91 -2.71
N ASN A 31 0.34 13.67 -1.99
CA ASN A 31 -0.81 14.41 -2.54
C ASN A 31 -1.77 13.56 -3.41
N GLY A 32 -1.74 12.24 -3.23
CA GLY A 32 -2.53 11.30 -4.01
C GLY A 32 -3.56 10.56 -3.15
N ARG A 33 -4.32 9.69 -3.81
CA ARG A 33 -5.22 8.75 -3.13
C ARG A 33 -4.70 7.33 -3.34
N PRO A 34 -4.79 6.44 -2.34
CA PRO A 34 -4.45 5.05 -2.53
C PRO A 34 -5.26 4.43 -3.68
N VAL A 35 -4.59 3.68 -4.54
CA VAL A 35 -5.11 3.18 -5.82
C VAL A 35 -6.26 2.18 -5.67
N PHE A 36 -6.35 1.52 -4.51
CA PHE A 36 -7.39 0.56 -4.18
C PHE A 36 -8.67 1.20 -3.62
N LYS A 37 -8.64 2.49 -3.23
CA LYS A 37 -9.85 3.17 -2.74
C LYS A 37 -10.81 3.44 -3.89
N LYS A 38 -12.09 3.15 -3.66
CA LYS A 38 -13.16 3.44 -4.63
C LYS A 38 -13.21 4.95 -4.91
N ILE A 39 -13.15 5.31 -6.19
CA ILE A 39 -13.37 6.69 -6.61
C ILE A 39 -14.86 6.99 -6.51
N SER A 40 -15.23 8.12 -5.90
CA SER A 40 -16.64 8.52 -5.80
C SER A 40 -17.20 8.92 -7.16
N ASN A 41 -18.49 8.65 -7.39
CA ASN A 41 -19.16 9.00 -8.65
C ASN A 41 -19.08 10.52 -8.93
N LYS A 42 -19.10 11.36 -7.89
CA LYS A 42 -18.89 12.80 -8.03
C LYS A 42 -17.52 13.10 -8.65
N LEU A 43 -16.45 12.49 -8.12
CA LEU A 43 -15.10 12.71 -8.62
C LEU A 43 -14.91 12.14 -10.04
N LEU A 44 -15.52 10.99 -10.34
CA LEU A 44 -15.50 10.40 -11.68
C LEU A 44 -16.16 11.32 -12.71
N LYS A 45 -17.33 11.87 -12.38
CA LYS A 45 -18.01 12.85 -13.24
C LYS A 45 -17.16 14.11 -13.44
N THR A 46 -16.62 14.68 -12.37
CA THR A 46 -15.83 15.93 -12.46
C THR A 46 -14.49 15.76 -13.16
N ARG A 47 -13.78 14.64 -12.98
CA ARG A 47 -12.43 14.44 -13.54
C ARG A 47 -12.40 13.70 -14.87
N HIS A 48 -13.36 12.81 -15.11
CA HIS A 48 -13.32 11.88 -16.24
C HIS A 48 -14.60 11.90 -17.09
N GLY A 49 -15.60 12.72 -16.74
CA GLY A 49 -16.88 12.77 -17.46
C GLY A 49 -17.68 11.46 -17.42
N ALA A 50 -17.25 10.48 -16.62
CA ALA A 50 -17.80 9.14 -16.61
C ALA A 50 -18.81 8.95 -15.47
N ALA A 51 -19.89 8.23 -15.75
CA ALA A 51 -20.91 7.89 -14.74
C ALA A 51 -20.41 6.83 -13.74
N ASN A 52 -19.55 5.92 -14.20
CA ASN A 52 -18.99 4.81 -13.43
C ASN A 52 -17.52 4.58 -13.84
N ALA A 53 -16.74 3.91 -12.98
CA ALA A 53 -15.40 3.44 -13.29
C ALA A 53 -15.21 2.01 -12.78
N VAL A 54 -14.52 1.21 -13.57
CA VAL A 54 -14.11 -0.15 -13.21
C VAL A 54 -12.95 -0.06 -12.23
N ASN A 55 -13.05 -0.79 -11.11
CA ASN A 55 -11.89 -1.01 -10.23
C ASN A 55 -11.07 -2.16 -10.81
N ILE A 56 -10.06 -1.83 -11.62
CA ILE A 56 -9.21 -2.81 -12.31
C ILE A 56 -8.44 -3.68 -11.31
N TRP A 57 -7.98 -3.12 -10.19
CA TRP A 57 -7.27 -3.87 -9.15
C TRP A 57 -8.10 -5.05 -8.62
N LYS A 58 -9.40 -4.84 -8.38
CA LYS A 58 -10.30 -5.92 -7.94
C LYS A 58 -10.64 -6.93 -9.03
N LYS A 59 -10.52 -6.57 -10.31
CA LYS A 59 -10.90 -7.43 -11.44
C LYS A 59 -9.74 -8.25 -11.98
N THR A 60 -8.51 -7.76 -11.90
CA THR A 60 -7.37 -8.32 -12.63
C THR A 60 -6.24 -8.80 -11.72
N LEU A 61 -6.24 -8.44 -10.43
CA LEU A 61 -5.18 -8.89 -9.54
C LEU A 61 -5.53 -10.20 -8.86
N GLU A 62 -4.55 -11.09 -8.87
CA GLU A 62 -4.36 -12.11 -7.85
C GLU A 62 -3.41 -11.53 -6.79
N TYR A 63 -3.71 -11.79 -5.51
CA TYR A 63 -2.97 -11.22 -4.38
C TYR A 63 -2.44 -12.35 -3.49
N GLU A 64 -1.17 -12.25 -3.13
CA GLU A 64 -0.51 -13.13 -2.17
C GLU A 64 0.27 -12.28 -1.17
N GLU A 65 0.16 -12.60 0.11
CA GLU A 65 0.88 -11.91 1.19
C GLU A 65 2.14 -12.68 1.60
N LEU A 66 3.28 -11.98 1.64
CA LEU A 66 4.48 -12.51 2.27
C LEU A 66 4.38 -12.35 3.78
N THR A 67 4.42 -13.45 4.52
CA THR A 67 4.21 -13.49 5.97
C THR A 67 5.50 -13.59 6.79
N ILE A 68 6.64 -13.86 6.14
CA ILE A 68 7.93 -14.05 6.81
C ILE A 68 8.74 -12.75 6.74
N ASN A 69 9.03 -12.17 7.91
CA ASN A 69 9.90 -11.00 8.02
C ASN A 69 11.37 -11.43 8.18
N GLU A 70 12.12 -11.38 7.09
CA GLU A 70 13.55 -11.72 7.09
C GLU A 70 14.44 -10.60 7.66
N ARG A 71 13.97 -9.34 7.72
CA ARG A 71 14.78 -8.20 8.15
C ARG A 71 15.06 -8.22 9.65
N GLN A 72 14.05 -8.56 10.46
CA GLN A 72 14.15 -8.64 11.93
C GLN A 72 14.38 -10.07 12.43
N LYS A 73 14.91 -10.96 11.58
CA LYS A 73 15.11 -12.37 11.92
C LYS A 73 16.01 -12.53 13.14
N GLY A 74 15.54 -13.29 14.12
CA GLY A 74 16.23 -13.52 15.39
C GLY A 74 15.86 -12.55 16.51
N ASP A 75 15.06 -11.51 16.22
CA ASP A 75 14.53 -10.58 17.23
C ASP A 75 13.00 -10.53 17.18
N GLU A 76 12.36 -11.52 17.81
CA GLU A 76 10.91 -11.66 17.84
C GLU A 76 10.23 -10.47 18.54
N THR A 77 10.89 -9.91 19.55
CA THR A 77 10.41 -8.76 20.30
C THR A 77 10.33 -7.52 19.41
N PHE A 78 11.38 -7.24 18.64
CA PHE A 78 11.38 -6.11 17.70
C PHE A 78 10.41 -6.34 16.54
N PHE A 79 10.31 -7.57 16.04
CA PHE A 79 9.33 -7.94 15.02
C PHE A 79 7.89 -7.63 15.45
N LYS A 80 7.46 -8.14 16.62
CA LYS A 80 6.09 -7.93 17.14
C LYS A 80 5.78 -6.45 17.32
N MET A 81 6.76 -5.70 17.83
CA MET A 81 6.64 -4.26 18.01
C MET A 81 6.38 -3.54 16.68
N LEU A 82 7.16 -3.85 15.63
CA LEU A 82 6.97 -3.25 14.30
C LEU A 82 5.65 -3.68 13.64
N ASP A 83 5.20 -4.91 13.85
CA ASP A 83 3.91 -5.37 13.31
C ASP A 83 2.72 -4.66 13.96
N SER A 84 2.78 -4.40 15.28
CA SER A 84 1.83 -3.54 15.98
C SER A 84 1.82 -2.12 15.42
N VAL A 85 2.99 -1.55 15.12
CA VAL A 85 3.11 -0.22 14.49
C VAL A 85 2.51 -0.21 13.09
N ARG A 86 2.80 -1.23 12.25
CA ARG A 86 2.28 -1.38 10.88
C ARG A 86 0.74 -1.35 10.84
N HIS A 87 0.09 -2.01 11.78
CA HIS A 87 -1.37 -2.09 11.87
C HIS A 87 -2.01 -0.94 12.66
N GLY A 88 -1.21 -0.10 13.32
CA GLY A 88 -1.72 0.94 14.24
C GLY A 88 -2.31 0.38 15.54
N CYS A 89 -1.96 -0.85 15.91
CA CYS A 89 -2.43 -1.56 17.10
C CYS A 89 -1.36 -1.50 18.21
N LEU A 90 -1.02 -0.28 18.65
CA LEU A 90 0.02 -0.08 19.67
C LEU A 90 -0.46 -0.54 21.04
N THR A 91 0.36 -1.33 21.73
CA THR A 91 0.18 -1.66 23.16
C THR A 91 1.03 -0.75 24.04
N ASP A 92 0.76 -0.72 25.35
CA ASP A 92 1.58 0.04 26.29
C ASP A 92 3.04 -0.44 26.27
N GLU A 93 3.27 -1.75 26.15
CA GLU A 93 4.62 -2.32 26.04
C GLU A 93 5.35 -1.86 24.77
N THR A 94 4.63 -1.77 23.65
CA THR A 94 5.17 -1.25 22.38
C THR A 94 5.61 0.21 22.54
N ILE A 95 4.78 1.03 23.18
CA ILE A 95 5.06 2.45 23.41
C ILE A 95 6.27 2.61 24.33
N ASP A 96 6.32 1.89 25.44
CA ASP A 96 7.41 1.97 26.40
C ASP A 96 8.74 1.48 25.82
N MET A 97 8.69 0.44 24.99
CA MET A 97 9.86 -0.02 24.24
C MET A 97 10.41 1.06 23.30
N LEU A 98 9.54 1.76 22.55
CA LEU A 98 9.96 2.86 21.68
C LEU A 98 10.57 4.02 22.50
N LYS A 99 9.95 4.39 23.62
CA LYS A 99 10.48 5.43 24.53
C LYS A 99 11.85 5.08 25.11
N SER A 100 12.10 3.80 25.40
CA SER A 100 13.40 3.33 25.90
C SER A 100 14.56 3.56 24.92
N ARG A 101 14.26 3.79 23.64
CA ARG A 101 15.23 4.05 22.57
C ARG A 101 15.43 5.55 22.29
N VAL A 102 14.83 6.43 23.08
CA VAL A 102 15.07 7.87 22.97
C VAL A 102 16.37 8.21 23.70
N PHE A 103 17.37 8.65 22.95
CA PHE A 103 18.65 9.11 23.51
C PHE A 103 18.69 10.64 23.53
N LYS A 104 19.19 11.22 24.63
CA LYS A 104 19.49 12.65 24.67
C LYS A 104 20.72 12.90 23.81
N VAL A 105 20.54 13.60 22.70
CA VAL A 105 21.65 14.18 21.95
C VAL A 105 22.04 15.46 22.66
N SER A 106 23.23 15.49 23.25
CA SER A 106 23.85 16.74 23.71
C SER A 106 24.25 17.54 22.46
N ILE A 107 23.50 18.60 22.16
CA ILE A 107 23.85 19.61 21.15
C ILE A 107 24.68 20.70 21.83
#